data_AF-A0A804KD10-F1
#
_entry.id   AF-A0A804KD10-F1
#
_cell.length_a   1.000
_cell.length_b   1.000
_cell.length_c   1.000
_cell.angle_alpha   90.00
_cell.angle_beta   90.00
_cell.angle_gamma   90.00
#
_symmetry.space_group_name_H-M   'P 1'
#
loop_
_entity.id
_entity.type
_entity.pdbx_description
1 polymer ?
#
loop_
_entity_poly.entity_id
_entity_poly.type
_entity_poly.pdbx_seq_one_letter_code
_entity_poly.pdbx_strand_id
1 'polypeptide(L)'
;MQALLGFVNFKLYHSINVKYPPILDPRLEALAAELYALCRYISAGSGRLSGDPQAVTSIEDGQREVEKTGTRTEESELRLAQLQHQLPANEPGALMHLMENADDMDDDDHEKKECRNLFRNLKIFLSREVPRESLLFVIPAFGGVVSWEGDGSPFKESDEDITHQVKIHSPLMHALYQLSFMLLKFC
;
A
#
# COMPACT_ATOMS: atom_id res chain seq x y z
N MET A 1 6.87 -6.87 17.50
CA MET A 1 6.64 -5.75 16.56
C MET A 1 5.68 -6.10 15.43
N GLN A 2 5.66 -7.33 14.90
CA GLN A 2 4.81 -7.73 13.76
C GLN A 2 3.29 -7.64 14.02
N ALA A 3 2.81 -7.96 15.24
CA ALA A 3 1.39 -7.88 15.58
C ALA A 3 0.85 -6.44 15.59
N LEU A 4 1.66 -5.46 16.02
CA LEU A 4 1.28 -4.05 16.02
C LEU A 4 1.06 -3.54 14.59
N LEU A 5 1.97 -3.87 13.66
CA LEU A 5 1.83 -3.50 12.26
C LEU A 5 0.58 -4.12 11.62
N GLY A 6 0.27 -5.38 11.96
CA GLY A 6 -0.96 -6.04 11.52
C GLY A 6 -2.22 -5.31 12.00
N PHE A 7 -2.26 -4.92 13.27
CA PHE A 7 -3.39 -4.17 13.84
C PHE A 7 -3.55 -2.77 13.22
N VAL A 8 -2.44 -2.04 13.04
CA VAL A 8 -2.45 -0.72 12.39
C VAL A 8 -2.95 -0.82 10.95
N ASN A 9 -2.42 -1.79 10.17
CA ASN A 9 -2.86 -2.01 8.79
C ASN A 9 -4.32 -2.44 8.71
N PHE A 10 -4.80 -3.31 9.60
CA PHE A 10 -6.20 -3.68 9.68
C PHE A 10 -7.09 -2.44 9.83
N LYS A 11 -6.77 -1.55 10.76
CA LYS A 11 -7.55 -0.31 10.99
C LYS A 11 -7.48 0.65 9.78
N LEU A 12 -6.29 0.84 9.18
CA LEU A 12 -6.10 1.73 8.03
C LEU A 12 -6.88 1.27 6.79
N TYR A 13 -6.89 -0.04 6.50
CA TYR A 13 -7.63 -0.57 5.36
C TYR A 13 -9.15 -0.43 5.55
N HIS A 14 -9.64 -0.69 6.77
CA HIS A 14 -11.05 -0.51 7.09
C HIS A 14 -11.47 0.97 7.07
N SER A 15 -10.60 1.92 7.45
CA SER A 15 -10.94 3.35 7.39
C SER A 15 -11.14 3.88 5.97
N ILE A 16 -10.51 3.25 4.98
CA ILE A 16 -10.73 3.55 3.54
C ILE A 16 -11.68 2.55 2.88
N ASN A 17 -12.42 1.76 3.68
CA ASN A 17 -13.43 0.80 3.26
C ASN A 17 -12.94 -0.27 2.27
N VAL A 18 -11.69 -0.74 2.44
CA VAL A 18 -11.14 -1.87 1.68
C VAL A 18 -10.84 -3.07 2.60
N LYS A 19 -10.97 -4.29 2.06
CA LYS A 19 -10.77 -5.53 2.83
C LYS A 19 -9.29 -5.74 3.16
N TYR A 20 -9.01 -6.14 4.39
CA TYR A 20 -7.71 -6.63 4.86
C TYR A 20 -7.75 -8.15 5.13
N PRO A 21 -6.70 -8.93 4.80
CA PRO A 21 -5.56 -8.53 3.97
C PRO A 21 -6.01 -8.28 2.52
N PRO A 22 -5.31 -7.40 1.76
CA PRO A 22 -5.63 -7.15 0.36
C PRO A 22 -5.41 -8.41 -0.48
N ILE A 23 -6.34 -8.70 -1.39
CA ILE A 23 -6.23 -9.81 -2.34
C ILE A 23 -5.74 -9.21 -3.66
N LEU A 24 -4.47 -9.47 -3.99
CA LEU A 24 -3.83 -8.94 -5.20
C LEU A 24 -4.07 -9.86 -6.41
N ASP A 25 -3.89 -9.32 -7.61
CA ASP A 25 -3.92 -10.10 -8.84
C ASP A 25 -2.69 -11.04 -8.90
N PRO A 26 -2.86 -12.38 -8.88
CA PRO A 26 -1.76 -13.34 -8.87
C PRO A 26 -0.83 -13.18 -10.09
N ARG A 27 -1.35 -12.70 -11.22
CA ARG A 27 -0.54 -12.47 -12.42
C ARG A 27 0.43 -11.33 -12.22
N LEU A 28 -0.01 -10.23 -11.59
CA LEU A 28 0.85 -9.08 -11.32
C LEU A 28 1.86 -9.41 -10.21
N GLU A 29 1.46 -10.18 -9.21
CA GLU A 29 2.36 -10.69 -8.17
C GLU A 29 3.47 -11.58 -8.76
N ALA A 30 3.13 -12.50 -9.67
CA ALA A 30 4.13 -13.32 -10.37
C ALA A 30 5.10 -12.50 -11.24
N LEU A 31 4.74 -11.28 -11.61
CA LEU A 31 5.55 -10.34 -12.40
C LEU A 31 6.26 -9.29 -11.52
N ALA A 32 6.26 -9.50 -10.20
CA ALA A 32 6.81 -8.59 -9.20
C ALA A 32 6.23 -7.17 -9.32
N ALA A 33 4.93 -7.04 -9.63
CA ALA A 33 4.21 -5.79 -9.78
C ALA A 33 3.16 -5.59 -8.65
N GLU A 34 3.45 -6.08 -7.45
CA GLU A 34 2.57 -6.08 -6.28
C GLU A 34 2.17 -4.67 -5.85
N LEU A 35 3.09 -3.70 -5.91
CA LEU A 35 2.81 -2.30 -5.60
C LEU A 35 1.74 -1.73 -6.54
N TYR A 36 1.88 -2.00 -7.84
CA TYR A 36 0.89 -1.58 -8.82
C TYR A 36 -0.45 -2.29 -8.63
N ALA A 37 -0.43 -3.60 -8.36
CA ALA A 37 -1.63 -4.38 -8.05
C ALA A 37 -2.37 -3.82 -6.83
N LEU A 38 -1.63 -3.44 -5.78
CA LEU A 38 -2.18 -2.86 -4.56
C LEU A 38 -2.80 -1.47 -4.81
N CYS A 39 -2.10 -0.58 -5.55
CA CYS A 39 -2.65 0.72 -5.92
C CYS A 39 -3.97 0.58 -6.69
N ARG A 40 -4.02 -0.37 -7.63
CA ARG A 40 -5.25 -0.70 -8.36
C ARG A 40 -6.35 -1.25 -7.46
N TYR A 41 -6.01 -2.17 -6.55
CA TYR A 41 -6.95 -2.75 -5.59
C TYR A 41 -7.61 -1.68 -4.73
N ILE A 42 -6.81 -0.75 -4.18
CA ILE A 42 -7.31 0.35 -3.35
C ILE A 42 -8.20 1.30 -4.18
N SER A 43 -7.75 1.66 -5.39
CA SER A 43 -8.52 2.53 -6.29
C SER A 43 -9.87 1.92 -6.68
N ALA A 44 -9.93 0.61 -6.91
CA ALA A 44 -11.15 -0.11 -7.22
C ALA A 44 -12.08 -0.30 -6.00
N GLY A 45 -11.51 -0.47 -4.81
CA GLY A 45 -12.26 -0.67 -3.57
C GLY A 45 -12.90 0.61 -3.01
N SER A 46 -12.23 1.75 -3.16
CA SER A 46 -12.69 3.06 -2.65
C SER A 46 -13.92 3.61 -3.41
N GLY A 47 -14.07 3.27 -4.70
CA GLY A 47 -15.15 3.79 -5.56
C GLY A 47 -16.54 3.15 -5.40
N ARG A 48 -16.75 2.21 -4.47
CA ARG A 48 -18.01 1.46 -4.34
C ARG A 48 -19.16 2.21 -3.64
N LEU A 49 -19.01 3.49 -3.29
CA LEU A 49 -20.04 4.29 -2.61
C LEU A 49 -20.69 5.35 -3.52
N SER A 50 -20.98 4.98 -4.77
CA SER A 50 -21.92 5.69 -5.65
C SER A 50 -22.82 4.70 -6.39
N GLY A 51 -23.45 3.78 -5.66
CA GLY A 51 -24.37 2.79 -6.21
C GLY A 51 -25.03 1.96 -5.12
N ASP A 52 -26.35 2.02 -5.08
CA ASP A 52 -27.35 1.44 -4.16
C ASP A 52 -27.06 0.00 -3.63
N PRO A 53 -27.41 -0.34 -2.36
CA PRO A 53 -27.15 -1.66 -1.79
C PRO A 53 -28.33 -2.63 -1.99
N GLN A 54 -28.12 -3.67 -2.80
CA GLN A 54 -28.92 -4.90 -2.70
C GLN A 54 -28.19 -6.11 -3.30
N ALA A 55 -27.76 -7.04 -2.45
CA ALA A 55 -27.95 -8.48 -2.64
C ALA A 55 -27.31 -9.27 -1.48
N VAL A 56 -28.20 -9.87 -0.71
CA VAL A 56 -28.01 -10.85 0.37
C VAL A 56 -27.28 -12.11 -0.11
N THR A 57 -26.44 -12.70 0.75
CA THR A 57 -26.43 -14.17 0.93
C THR A 57 -25.95 -14.53 2.33
N SER A 58 -26.89 -15.08 3.10
CA SER A 58 -26.73 -15.77 4.38
C SER A 58 -26.13 -17.17 4.19
N ILE A 59 -25.28 -17.65 5.11
CA ILE A 59 -25.20 -19.07 5.51
C ILE A 59 -24.94 -19.15 7.01
N GLU A 60 -25.68 -20.06 7.65
CA GLU A 60 -25.91 -20.24 9.08
C GLU A 60 -24.89 -21.14 9.82
N ASP A 61 -25.01 -21.00 11.13
CA ASP A 61 -24.58 -21.70 12.35
C ASP A 61 -24.37 -23.24 12.36
N GLY A 62 -23.63 -23.71 13.38
CA GLY A 62 -23.47 -25.14 13.73
C GLY A 62 -22.62 -25.38 15.00
N GLN A 63 -23.26 -25.35 16.17
CA GLN A 63 -22.73 -25.73 17.51
C GLN A 63 -22.60 -27.25 17.75
N ARG A 64 -21.69 -27.64 18.68
CA ARG A 64 -21.80 -28.61 19.83
C ARG A 64 -20.40 -28.88 20.42
N GLU A 65 -20.06 -28.43 21.64
CA GLU A 65 -20.09 -29.12 22.98
C GLU A 65 -19.19 -30.38 23.07
N VAL A 66 -18.34 -30.70 24.08
CA VAL A 66 -18.13 -30.26 25.49
C VAL A 66 -16.79 -30.84 26.08
N GLU A 67 -16.22 -30.13 27.08
CA GLU A 67 -15.28 -30.50 28.19
C GLU A 67 -13.85 -31.07 28.00
N LYS A 68 -12.84 -30.34 28.51
CA LYS A 68 -12.02 -30.65 29.72
C LYS A 68 -10.96 -29.56 29.98
N THR A 69 -10.68 -29.25 31.25
CA THR A 69 -9.50 -28.53 31.83
C THR A 69 -9.79 -27.18 32.48
N GLY A 70 -10.42 -27.21 33.66
CA GLY A 70 -10.35 -26.13 34.64
C GLY A 70 -9.03 -26.19 35.41
N THR A 71 -8.02 -25.46 34.92
CA THR A 71 -6.81 -25.06 35.70
C THR A 71 -5.96 -23.96 35.03
N ARG A 72 -6.37 -23.41 33.86
CA ARG A 72 -5.58 -22.43 33.07
C ARG A 72 -6.13 -20.99 33.12
N THR A 73 -7.35 -20.82 33.61
CA THR A 73 -8.06 -19.51 33.62
C THR A 73 -7.53 -18.61 34.72
N GLU A 74 -7.27 -19.17 35.90
CA GLU A 74 -6.75 -18.47 37.08
C GLU A 74 -5.34 -17.91 36.88
N GLU A 75 -4.43 -18.62 36.20
CA GLU A 75 -3.11 -18.07 35.84
C GLU A 75 -3.21 -16.88 34.86
N SER A 76 -4.19 -16.95 33.95
CA SER A 76 -4.43 -15.90 32.95
C SER A 76 -5.03 -14.65 33.59
N GLU A 77 -5.93 -14.82 34.56
CA GLU A 77 -6.53 -13.73 35.35
C GLU A 77 -5.49 -13.05 36.25
N LEU A 78 -4.61 -13.83 36.90
CA LEU A 78 -3.54 -13.28 37.74
C LEU A 78 -2.54 -12.47 36.91
N ARG A 79 -2.21 -12.91 35.69
CA ARG A 79 -1.37 -12.14 34.75
C ARG A 79 -2.04 -10.84 34.28
N LEU A 80 -3.34 -10.87 34.02
CA LEU A 80 -4.11 -9.67 33.63
C LEU A 80 -4.18 -8.65 34.78
N ALA A 81 -4.38 -9.11 36.01
CA ALA A 81 -4.39 -8.27 37.20
C ALA A 81 -3.02 -7.62 37.47
N GLN A 82 -1.92 -8.36 37.23
CA GLN A 82 -0.58 -7.82 37.43
C GLN A 82 -0.18 -6.79 36.37
N LEU A 83 -0.70 -6.89 35.14
CA LEU A 83 -0.51 -5.89 34.09
C LEU A 83 -1.26 -4.58 34.39
N GLN A 84 -2.46 -4.65 34.97
CA GLN A 84 -3.21 -3.45 35.36
C GLN A 84 -2.45 -2.57 36.35
N HIS A 85 -1.61 -3.16 37.21
CA HIS A 85 -0.83 -2.42 38.21
C HIS A 85 0.41 -1.71 37.64
N GLN A 86 0.83 -2.06 36.42
CA GLN A 86 2.00 -1.45 35.74
C GLN A 86 1.63 -0.42 34.68
N LEU A 87 0.33 -0.22 34.41
CA LEU A 87 -0.11 0.83 33.51
C LEU A 87 -0.20 2.15 34.28
N PRO A 88 0.34 3.27 33.75
CA PRO A 88 0.10 4.58 34.33
C PRO A 88 -1.41 4.79 34.47
N ALA A 89 -1.84 5.39 35.58
CA ALA A 89 -3.24 5.66 35.86
C ALA A 89 -3.89 6.30 34.62
N ASN A 90 -4.92 5.65 34.09
CA ASN A 90 -5.75 6.22 33.03
C ASN A 90 -6.61 7.32 33.65
N GLU A 91 -5.99 8.47 33.92
CA GLU A 91 -6.69 9.66 34.36
C GLU A 91 -7.68 10.07 33.26
N PRO A 92 -8.99 10.16 33.57
CA PRO A 92 -9.98 10.63 32.61
C PRO A 92 -9.62 12.06 32.19
N GLY A 93 -9.10 12.21 30.97
CA GLY A 93 -8.67 13.52 30.45
C GLY A 93 -7.21 13.57 29.99
N ALA A 94 -6.36 12.58 30.29
CA ALA A 94 -5.01 12.53 29.73
C ALA A 94 -5.03 12.48 28.19
N LEU A 95 -6.03 11.82 27.60
CA LEU A 95 -6.28 11.81 26.16
C LEU A 95 -6.85 13.15 25.65
N MET A 96 -7.64 13.85 26.47
CA MET A 96 -8.23 15.15 26.12
C MET A 96 -7.16 16.24 26.03
N HIS A 97 -6.16 16.21 26.91
CA HIS A 97 -5.03 17.15 26.92
C HIS A 97 -4.06 16.94 25.73
N LEU A 98 -3.94 15.71 25.23
CA LEU A 98 -3.20 15.42 23.98
C LEU A 98 -3.97 15.87 22.74
N MET A 99 -5.30 15.90 22.81
CA MET A 99 -6.18 16.28 21.69
C MET A 99 -6.38 17.80 21.58
N GLU A 100 -6.24 18.56 22.68
CA GLU A 100 -6.35 20.03 22.69
C GLU A 100 -5.22 20.74 21.91
N ASN A 101 -4.15 20.01 21.54
CA ASN A 101 -3.08 20.49 20.65
C ASN A 101 -3.28 20.07 19.18
N ALA A 102 -4.45 19.52 18.81
CA ALA A 102 -4.74 19.02 17.47
C ALA A 102 -5.64 19.96 16.63
N ASP A 103 -5.84 21.21 17.05
CA ASP A 103 -6.61 22.19 16.26
C ASP A 103 -5.77 22.89 15.15
N ASP A 104 -4.48 22.55 15.01
CA ASP A 104 -3.61 22.97 13.89
C ASP A 104 -3.76 22.05 12.64
N MET A 105 -4.92 21.44 12.43
CA MET A 105 -5.15 20.39 11.42
C MET A 105 -5.57 20.90 10.03
N ASP A 106 -5.67 22.20 9.79
CA ASP A 106 -6.14 22.73 8.49
C ASP A 106 -4.99 22.97 7.49
N ASP A 107 -3.81 23.39 7.96
CA ASP A 107 -2.64 23.66 7.09
C ASP A 107 -2.03 22.36 6.54
N ASP A 108 -2.00 21.33 7.38
CA ASP A 108 -1.46 20.00 7.10
C ASP A 108 -2.22 19.29 5.96
N ASP A 109 -3.49 19.62 5.77
CA ASP A 109 -4.34 19.08 4.72
C ASP A 109 -4.16 19.80 3.38
N HIS A 110 -3.71 21.07 3.39
CA HIS A 110 -3.43 21.83 2.17
C HIS A 110 -2.17 21.30 1.47
N GLU A 111 -1.07 21.12 2.20
CA GLU A 111 0.18 20.60 1.63
C GLU A 111 0.04 19.18 1.06
N LYS A 112 -0.76 18.32 1.73
CA LYS A 112 -1.06 16.96 1.25
C LYS A 112 -1.83 16.97 -0.08
N LYS A 113 -2.73 17.94 -0.28
CA LYS A 113 -3.51 18.09 -1.52
C LYS A 113 -2.63 18.54 -2.68
N GLU A 114 -1.71 19.47 -2.44
CA GLU A 114 -0.77 19.95 -3.46
C GLU A 114 0.20 18.84 -3.89
N CYS A 115 0.76 18.09 -2.94
CA CYS A 115 1.61 16.93 -3.24
C CYS A 115 0.86 15.90 -4.11
N ARG A 116 -0.40 15.59 -3.78
CA ARG A 116 -1.18 14.62 -4.55
C ARG A 116 -1.46 15.06 -6.00
N ASN A 117 -1.29 16.34 -6.32
CA ASN A 117 -1.52 16.89 -7.65
C ASN A 117 -0.24 17.10 -8.46
N LEU A 118 0.95 16.86 -7.89
CA LEU A 118 2.23 17.19 -8.52
C LEU A 118 2.42 16.53 -9.89
N PHE A 119 1.99 15.28 -10.04
CA PHE A 119 2.05 14.54 -11.31
C PHE A 119 0.67 14.33 -11.93
N ARG A 120 -0.32 15.15 -11.56
CA ARG A 120 -1.68 15.04 -12.10
C ARG A 120 -1.66 15.18 -13.62
N ASN A 121 -2.37 14.26 -14.28
CA ASN A 121 -2.44 14.15 -15.75
C ASN A 121 -1.10 13.84 -16.43
N LEU A 122 -0.04 13.49 -15.69
CA LEU A 122 1.19 13.00 -16.29
C LEU A 122 1.11 11.49 -16.49
N LYS A 123 1.41 11.06 -17.71
CA LYS A 123 1.61 9.66 -18.08
C LYS A 123 3.11 9.41 -18.25
N ILE A 124 3.69 8.66 -17.32
CA ILE A 124 5.14 8.45 -17.19
C ILE A 124 5.48 7.00 -17.54
N PHE A 125 6.46 6.80 -18.42
CA PHE A 125 6.97 5.49 -18.79
C PHE A 125 8.38 5.25 -18.23
N LEU A 126 8.61 4.07 -17.61
CA LEU A 126 9.88 3.65 -17.03
C LEU A 126 10.56 2.59 -17.91
N SER A 127 11.79 2.86 -18.35
CA SER A 127 12.62 1.85 -19.03
C SER A 127 13.22 0.82 -18.06
N ARG A 128 13.68 -0.33 -18.58
CA ARG A 128 14.21 -1.45 -17.79
C ARG A 128 15.31 -1.09 -16.78
N GLU A 129 16.15 -0.11 -17.09
CA GLU A 129 17.28 0.29 -16.24
C GLU A 129 16.88 1.14 -15.01
N VAL A 130 15.61 1.55 -14.91
CA VAL A 130 15.10 2.43 -13.86
C VAL A 130 14.66 1.59 -12.64
N PRO A 131 14.96 2.01 -11.38
CA PRO A 131 14.47 1.32 -10.18
C PRO A 131 12.94 1.41 -10.09
N ARG A 132 12.27 0.33 -10.51
CA ARG A 132 10.83 0.28 -10.74
C ARG A 132 10.03 0.45 -9.45
N GLU A 133 10.40 -0.23 -8.38
CA GLU A 133 9.61 -0.34 -7.15
C GLU A 133 9.43 1.03 -6.47
N SER A 134 10.51 1.82 -6.37
CA SER A 134 10.46 3.16 -5.78
C SER A 134 9.55 4.11 -6.56
N LEU A 135 9.63 4.07 -7.90
CA LEU A 135 8.83 4.96 -8.75
C LEU A 135 7.38 4.50 -8.89
N LEU A 136 7.11 3.20 -8.82
CA LEU A 136 5.75 2.66 -8.74
C LEU A 136 5.03 3.08 -7.45
N PHE A 137 5.77 3.40 -6.39
CA PHE A 137 5.19 3.97 -5.18
C PHE A 137 5.01 5.49 -5.30
N VAL A 138 6.08 6.20 -5.69
CA VAL A 138 6.09 7.67 -5.70
C VAL A 138 5.15 8.24 -6.76
N ILE A 139 5.20 7.78 -8.01
CA ILE A 139 4.43 8.41 -9.08
C ILE A 139 2.91 8.38 -8.81
N PRO A 140 2.30 7.23 -8.44
CA PRO A 140 0.88 7.19 -8.10
C PRO A 140 0.51 7.96 -6.85
N ALA A 141 1.40 8.02 -5.84
CA ALA A 141 1.14 8.77 -4.60
C ALA A 141 0.96 10.28 -4.87
N PHE A 142 1.63 10.80 -5.90
CA PHE A 142 1.58 12.20 -6.33
C PHE A 142 0.64 12.41 -7.55
N GLY A 143 -0.27 11.46 -7.82
CA GLY A 143 -1.35 11.61 -8.79
C GLY A 143 -1.00 11.32 -10.25
N GLY A 144 0.19 10.77 -10.50
CA GLY A 144 0.65 10.40 -11.84
C GLY A 144 0.25 8.98 -12.25
N VAL A 145 0.22 8.74 -13.56
CA VAL A 145 0.00 7.43 -14.15
C VAL A 145 1.34 6.87 -14.62
N VAL A 146 1.66 5.64 -14.21
CA VAL A 146 2.96 5.01 -14.47
C VAL A 146 2.81 3.68 -15.20
N SER A 147 3.73 3.42 -16.13
CA SER A 147 3.97 2.10 -16.72
C SER A 147 5.45 1.82 -16.81
N TRP A 148 5.80 0.56 -17.05
CA TRP A 148 7.16 0.08 -17.18
C TRP A 148 7.31 -0.80 -18.43
N GLU A 149 8.55 -0.98 -18.84
CA GLU A 149 8.91 -1.95 -19.85
C GLU A 149 8.83 -3.38 -19.30
N GLY A 150 7.99 -4.21 -19.91
CA GLY A 150 7.83 -5.62 -19.55
C GLY A 150 6.38 -6.06 -19.44
N ASP A 151 6.18 -7.34 -19.09
CA ASP A 151 4.84 -7.90 -18.93
C ASP A 151 4.12 -7.32 -17.70
N GLY A 152 2.79 -7.33 -17.76
CA GLY A 152 1.93 -6.82 -16.70
C GLY A 152 1.86 -5.30 -16.61
N SER A 153 2.55 -4.58 -17.50
CA SER A 153 2.52 -3.13 -17.53
C SER A 153 1.20 -2.58 -18.10
N PRO A 154 0.72 -1.42 -17.63
CA PRO A 154 -0.61 -0.91 -18.02
C PRO A 154 -0.68 -0.39 -19.46
N PHE A 155 0.43 0.12 -19.99
CA PHE A 155 0.56 0.61 -21.36
C PHE A 155 1.99 0.45 -21.88
N LYS A 156 2.15 0.40 -23.21
CA LYS A 156 3.44 0.16 -23.86
C LYS A 156 4.20 1.46 -24.13
N GLU A 157 5.50 1.38 -24.39
CA GLU A 157 6.35 2.53 -24.76
C GLU A 157 5.86 3.26 -26.02
N SER A 158 5.18 2.55 -26.92
CA SER A 158 4.66 3.11 -28.18
C SER A 158 3.37 3.91 -28.04
N ASP A 159 2.88 4.11 -26.82
CA ASP A 159 1.65 4.83 -26.55
C ASP A 159 1.86 6.35 -26.73
N GLU A 160 1.09 6.96 -27.64
CA GLU A 160 1.25 8.37 -28.03
C GLU A 160 0.90 9.36 -26.90
N ASP A 161 0.11 8.94 -25.91
CA ASP A 161 -0.28 9.81 -24.79
C ASP A 161 0.81 9.90 -23.70
N ILE A 162 1.96 9.22 -23.87
CA ILE A 162 3.06 9.29 -22.90
C ILE A 162 3.63 10.70 -22.87
N THR A 163 3.53 11.34 -21.71
CA THR A 163 4.03 12.70 -21.48
C THR A 163 5.52 12.75 -21.15
N HIS A 164 6.00 11.76 -20.39
CA HIS A 164 7.37 11.73 -19.88
C HIS A 164 7.93 10.31 -19.95
N GLN A 165 9.21 10.21 -20.30
CA GLN A 165 9.92 8.95 -20.29
C GLN A 165 11.16 9.03 -19.39
N VAL A 166 11.21 8.15 -18.39
CA VAL A 166 12.35 8.05 -17.48
C VAL A 166 13.28 6.97 -18.00
N LYS A 167 14.50 7.37 -18.34
CA LYS A 167 15.59 6.51 -18.83
C LYS A 167 16.85 6.83 -18.03
N ILE A 168 17.48 5.82 -17.45
CA ILE A 168 18.80 5.97 -16.85
C ILE A 168 19.83 5.90 -17.98
N HIS A 169 20.44 7.03 -18.28
CA HIS A 169 21.56 7.10 -19.21
C HIS A 169 22.84 6.99 -18.38
N SER A 170 23.42 5.79 -18.31
CA SER A 170 24.81 5.68 -17.86
C SER A 170 25.71 5.99 -19.05
N PRO A 171 26.44 7.13 -19.06
CA PRO A 171 27.37 7.44 -20.13
C PRO A 171 28.49 6.40 -20.25
N LEU A 172 28.83 5.72 -19.14
CA LEU A 172 29.80 4.62 -19.10
C LEU A 172 29.25 3.35 -19.75
N MET A 173 27.96 3.03 -19.59
CA MET A 173 27.35 1.88 -20.26
C MET A 173 27.27 2.10 -21.77
N HIS A 174 26.95 3.32 -22.24
CA HIS A 174 26.91 3.59 -23.68
C HIS A 174 28.28 3.38 -24.35
N ALA A 175 29.37 3.78 -23.68
CA ALA A 175 30.73 3.53 -24.13
C ALA A 175 31.10 2.03 -24.10
N LEU A 176 30.72 1.29 -23.06
CA LEU A 176 30.97 -0.15 -22.94
C LEU A 176 30.16 -0.97 -23.95
N TYR A 177 28.89 -0.62 -24.22
CA TYR A 177 28.07 -1.26 -25.25
C TYR A 177 28.63 -0.98 -26.64
N GLN A 178 29.05 0.24 -26.96
CA GLN A 178 29.70 0.55 -28.24
C GLN A 178 31.02 -0.21 -28.41
N LEU A 179 31.87 -0.26 -27.38
CA LEU A 179 33.12 -1.06 -27.38
C LEU A 179 32.85 -2.55 -27.56
N SER A 180 31.86 -3.11 -26.85
CA SER A 180 31.50 -4.52 -26.96
C SER A 180 30.91 -4.85 -28.34
N PHE A 181 30.06 -3.99 -28.91
CA PHE A 181 29.52 -4.15 -30.27
C PHE A 181 30.59 -3.96 -31.36
N MET A 182 31.56 -3.10 -31.13
CA MET A 182 32.70 -2.90 -32.04
C MET A 182 33.63 -4.12 -31.99
N LEU A 183 33.96 -4.63 -30.81
CA LEU A 183 34.77 -5.85 -30.65
C LEU A 183 34.09 -7.09 -31.24
N LEU A 184 32.76 -7.22 -31.12
CA LEU A 184 32.01 -8.35 -31.69
C LEU A 184 31.88 -8.28 -33.23
N LYS A 185 32.07 -7.11 -33.84
CA LYS A 185 32.12 -6.94 -35.30
C LYS A 185 33.52 -7.11 -35.88
N PHE A 186 34.55 -7.19 -35.04
CA PHE A 186 35.95 -7.38 -35.41
C PHE A 186 36.50 -8.78 -35.09
N CYS A 187 35.65 -9.71 -34.65
CA CYS A 187 35.91 -11.15 -34.59
C CYS A 187 35.13 -11.88 -35.68
#